data_AF-A0AAE1WIU7-F1
#
_entry.id   AF-A0AAE1WIU7-F1
#
_cell.length_a   1.000
_cell.length_b   1.000
_cell.length_c   1.000
_cell.angle_alpha   90.00
_cell.angle_beta   90.00
_cell.angle_gamma   90.00
#
_symmetry.space_group_name_H-M   'P 1'
#
loop_
_entity.id
_entity.type
_entity.pdbx_description
1 polymer ?
#
loop_
_entity_poly.entity_id
_entity_poly.type
_entity_poly.pdbx_seq_one_letter_code
_entity_poly.pdbx_strand_id
1 'polypeptide(L)'
;MVMHKNHEGPAVFEMLERALEVARQQKKGDFEEALQKFQALIDENPRDFRPYLCQGIVYSLLDKRKEADANFEIYRSLVPEEFPQRGFLDDVVLAAKIKQKKLRKELQR
;
A
#
# COMPACT_ATOMS: atom_id res chain seq x y z
N MET A 1 -4.01 17.91 25.81
CA MET A 1 -4.51 16.53 25.66
C MET A 1 -4.87 16.34 24.20
N VAL A 2 -3.99 15.71 23.42
CA VAL A 2 -4.24 15.41 22.00
C VAL A 2 -5.25 14.28 21.94
N MET A 3 -6.44 14.61 21.45
CA MET A 3 -7.47 13.62 21.16
C MET A 3 -6.97 12.75 20.01
N HIS A 4 -6.58 11.51 20.30
CA HIS A 4 -6.54 10.45 19.30
C HIS A 4 -7.99 10.25 18.82
N LYS A 5 -8.41 11.07 17.86
CA LYS A 5 -9.66 10.87 17.15
C LYS A 5 -9.44 9.69 16.22
N ASN A 6 -9.89 8.53 16.67
CA ASN A 6 -10.13 7.34 15.86
C ASN A 6 -11.00 7.70 14.65
N HIS A 7 -10.38 8.20 13.57
CA HIS A 7 -10.97 8.36 12.24
C HIS A 7 -10.73 7.07 11.43
N GLU A 8 -11.01 5.92 12.03
CA GLU A 8 -10.52 4.63 11.50
C GLU A 8 -11.27 4.15 10.24
N GLY A 9 -12.47 4.68 9.97
CA GLY A 9 -13.34 4.26 8.86
C GLY A 9 -13.03 4.86 7.47
N PRO A 10 -12.88 6.18 7.30
CA PRO A 10 -12.67 6.78 5.96
C PRO A 10 -11.19 6.83 5.55
N ALA A 11 -10.26 6.87 6.50
CA ALA A 11 -8.84 7.02 6.19
C ALA A 11 -8.24 5.83 5.43
N VAL A 12 -8.75 4.60 5.63
CA VAL A 12 -8.31 3.40 4.89
C VAL A 12 -8.50 3.59 3.38
N PHE A 13 -9.66 4.14 3.00
CA PHE A 13 -10.07 4.26 1.61
C PHE A 13 -9.35 5.41 0.95
N GLU A 14 -9.22 6.55 1.64
CA GLU A 14 -8.45 7.68 1.14
C GLU A 14 -6.96 7.35 0.98
N MET A 15 -6.35 6.61 1.91
CA MET A 15 -4.94 6.23 1.80
C MET A 15 -4.70 5.27 0.65
N LEU A 16 -5.58 4.29 0.49
CA LEU A 16 -5.52 3.34 -0.60
C LEU A 16 -5.78 4.03 -1.95
N GLU A 17 -6.76 4.92 -2.01
CA GLU A 17 -7.05 5.72 -3.20
C GLU A 17 -5.86 6.59 -3.59
N ARG A 18 -5.23 7.26 -2.62
CA ARG A 18 -3.98 8.00 -2.85
C ARG A 18 -2.85 7.10 -3.31
N ALA A 19 -2.65 5.94 -2.69
CA ALA A 19 -1.61 5.00 -3.12
C ALA A 19 -1.85 4.53 -4.56
N LEU A 20 -3.11 4.25 -4.92
CA LEU A 20 -3.52 3.89 -6.28
C LEU A 20 -3.41 5.06 -7.28
N GLU A 21 -3.64 6.29 -6.83
CA GLU A 21 -3.47 7.48 -7.65
C GLU A 21 -1.99 7.74 -7.95
N VAL A 22 -1.13 7.70 -6.93
CA VAL A 22 0.33 7.79 -7.09
C VAL A 22 0.82 6.66 -8.00
N ALA A 23 0.24 5.45 -7.87
CA ALA A 23 0.48 4.34 -8.78
C ALA A 23 0.08 4.61 -10.22
N ARG A 24 -0.99 5.36 -10.44
CA ARG A 24 -1.47 5.74 -11.76
C ARG A 24 -0.59 6.83 -12.38
N GLN A 25 -0.11 7.78 -11.58
CA GLN A 25 0.68 8.91 -12.05
C GLN A 25 2.15 8.56 -12.34
N GLN A 26 2.67 7.42 -11.88
CA GLN A 26 4.05 6.93 -12.13
C GLN A 26 5.14 8.00 -11.94
N LYS A 27 4.94 8.93 -10.99
CA LYS A 27 5.95 9.95 -10.68
C LYS A 27 6.80 9.47 -9.53
N LYS A 28 8.11 9.30 -9.80
CA LYS A 28 9.06 8.79 -8.81
C LYS A 28 9.14 9.64 -7.54
N GLY A 29 9.01 10.96 -7.65
CA GLY A 29 9.07 11.88 -6.50
C GLY A 29 7.91 11.72 -5.52
N ASP A 30 6.71 11.40 -6.02
CA ASP A 30 5.53 11.25 -5.18
C ASP A 30 5.54 9.93 -4.37
N PHE A 31 6.29 8.92 -4.82
CA PHE A 31 6.42 7.66 -4.08
C PHE A 31 7.16 7.83 -2.75
N GLU A 32 8.22 8.63 -2.72
CA GLU A 32 9.01 8.85 -1.51
C GLU A 32 8.22 9.60 -0.44
N GLU A 33 7.45 10.62 -0.84
CA GLU A 33 6.56 11.33 0.06
C GLU A 33 5.45 10.42 0.61
N ALA A 34 4.86 9.58 -0.25
CA ALA A 34 3.86 8.61 0.16
C ALA A 34 4.45 7.60 1.18
N LEU A 35 5.64 7.06 0.91
CA LEU A 35 6.32 6.14 1.82
C LEU A 35 6.60 6.76 3.18
N GLN A 36 7.03 8.02 3.25
CA GLN A 36 7.26 8.72 4.51
C GLN A 36 5.96 8.88 5.32
N LYS A 37 4.86 9.27 4.65
CA LYS A 37 3.53 9.35 5.27
C LYS A 37 3.07 8.00 5.80
N PHE A 38 3.26 6.92 5.03
CA PHE A 38 2.93 5.57 5.48
C PHE A 38 3.81 5.11 6.65
N GLN A 39 5.09 5.47 6.64
CA GLN A 39 6.01 5.12 7.71
C GLN A 39 5.64 5.80 9.03
N ALA A 40 5.22 7.07 8.99
CA ALA A 40 4.72 7.76 10.18
C ALA A 40 3.49 7.06 10.77
N LEU A 41 2.58 6.57 9.92
CA LEU A 41 1.40 5.82 10.37
C LEU A 41 1.75 4.46 11.00
N ILE A 42 2.79 3.79 10.48
CA ILE A 42 3.31 2.56 11.08
C ILE A 42 3.91 2.85 12.46
N ASP A 43 4.62 3.98 12.61
CA ASP A 43 5.18 4.41 13.88
C ASP A 43 4.08 4.74 14.90
N GLU A 44 3.01 5.41 14.47
CA GLU A 44 1.85 5.71 15.30
C GLU A 44 1.05 4.44 15.67
N ASN A 45 0.86 3.52 14.72
CA ASN A 45 0.15 2.27 14.94
C ASN A 45 0.77 1.11 14.15
N PRO A 46 1.72 0.37 14.74
CA PRO A 46 2.43 -0.70 14.02
C PRO A 46 1.56 -1.92 13.77
N ARG A 47 0.41 -2.04 14.45
CA ARG A 47 -0.58 -3.10 14.23
C ARG A 47 -1.52 -2.79 13.07
N ASP A 48 -1.39 -1.61 12.48
CA ASP A 48 -2.23 -1.19 11.38
C ASP A 48 -1.76 -1.82 10.06
N PHE A 49 -2.64 -2.56 9.39
CA PHE A 49 -2.28 -3.25 8.15
C PHE A 49 -2.31 -2.33 6.90
N ARG A 50 -2.98 -1.18 6.95
CA ARG A 50 -3.17 -0.29 5.78
C ARG A 50 -1.86 0.26 5.23
N PRO A 51 -0.93 0.83 6.04
CA PRO A 51 0.29 1.41 5.49
C PRO A 51 1.16 0.34 4.85
N TYR A 52 1.20 -0.88 5.38
CA TYR A 52 1.91 -2.00 4.75
C TYR A 52 1.32 -2.32 3.35
N LEU A 53 -0.01 -2.38 3.20
CA LEU A 53 -0.62 -2.58 1.87
C LEU A 53 -0.22 -1.47 0.89
N CYS A 54 -0.31 -0.21 1.32
CA CYS A 54 0.02 0.94 0.49
C CYS A 54 1.51 0.96 0.11
N GLN A 55 2.40 0.69 1.07
CA GLN A 55 3.82 0.50 0.84
C GLN A 55 4.08 -0.61 -0.17
N GLY A 56 3.40 -1.76 -0.05
CA GLY A 56 3.54 -2.88 -0.99
C GLY A 56 3.18 -2.49 -2.43
N ILE A 57 2.13 -1.68 -2.61
CA ILE A 57 1.75 -1.14 -3.93
C ILE A 57 2.83 -0.19 -4.44
N VAL A 58 3.27 0.77 -3.62
CA VAL A 58 4.32 1.74 -3.98
C VAL A 58 5.62 1.05 -4.35
N TYR A 59 6.07 0.08 -3.54
CA TYR A 59 7.25 -0.74 -3.86
C TYR A 59 7.07 -1.56 -5.13
N SER A 60 5.86 -2.05 -5.42
CA SER A 60 5.59 -2.75 -6.68
C SER A 60 5.84 -1.86 -7.90
N LEU A 61 5.57 -0.56 -7.80
CA LEU A 61 5.77 0.42 -8.87
C LEU A 61 7.21 0.91 -8.98
N LEU A 62 7.93 0.93 -7.85
CA LEU A 62 9.37 1.18 -7.80
C LEU A 62 10.22 0.01 -8.32
N ASP A 63 9.60 -1.06 -8.86
CA ASP A 63 10.22 -2.35 -9.21
C ASP A 63 10.89 -3.07 -8.01
N LYS A 64 10.59 -2.63 -6.79
CA LYS A 64 11.08 -3.19 -5.53
C LYS A 64 10.24 -4.38 -5.10
N ARG A 65 10.29 -5.45 -5.90
CA ARG A 65 9.42 -6.63 -5.72
C ARG A 65 9.61 -7.32 -4.37
N LYS A 66 10.85 -7.38 -3.86
CA LYS A 66 11.15 -8.00 -2.56
C LYS A 66 10.50 -7.23 -1.43
N GLU A 67 10.69 -5.91 -1.39
CA GLU A 67 10.05 -5.06 -0.40
C GLU A 67 8.51 -5.08 -0.53
N ALA A 68 7.99 -5.15 -1.75
CA ALA A 68 6.55 -5.25 -1.99
C ALA A 68 5.95 -6.53 -1.38
N ASP A 69 6.53 -7.69 -1.67
CA ASP A 69 6.01 -8.96 -1.16
C ASP A 69 6.14 -9.06 0.37
N ALA A 70 7.24 -8.55 0.95
CA ALA A 70 7.39 -8.49 2.41
C ALA A 70 6.26 -7.67 3.07
N ASN A 71 5.93 -6.51 2.50
CA ASN A 71 4.84 -5.69 3.01
C ASN A 71 3.47 -6.34 2.84
N PHE A 72 3.23 -7.01 1.70
CA PHE A 72 1.98 -7.75 1.49
C PHE A 72 1.85 -8.95 2.44
N GLU A 73 2.95 -9.59 2.82
CA GLU A 73 2.95 -10.68 3.80
C GLU A 73 2.60 -10.17 5.19
N ILE A 74 3.22 -9.07 5.63
CA ILE A 74 2.90 -8.41 6.90
C ILE A 74 1.43 -7.97 6.91
N TYR A 75 0.99 -7.27 5.88
CA TYR A 75 -0.40 -6.87 5.68
C TYR A 75 -1.35 -8.06 5.82
N ARG A 76 -1.06 -9.19 5.16
CA ARG A 76 -1.94 -10.37 5.17
C ARG A 76 -1.94 -11.08 6.52
N SER A 77 -0.86 -10.96 7.30
CA SER A 77 -0.79 -11.47 8.67
C SER A 77 -1.52 -10.58 9.68
N LEU A 78 -1.65 -9.28 9.40
CA LEU A 78 -2.33 -8.31 10.26
C LEU A 78 -3.83 -8.21 9.94
N VAL A 79 -4.24 -8.47 8.69
CA VAL A 79 -5.66 -8.46 8.31
C VAL A 79 -6.37 -9.68 8.86
N PRO A 80 -7.45 -9.49 9.64
CA PRO A 80 -8.28 -10.60 10.09
C PRO A 80 -9.00 -11.25 8.90
N GLU A 81 -9.16 -12.57 8.95
CA GLU A 81 -9.78 -13.35 7.88
C GLU A 81 -11.22 -12.90 7.56
N GLU A 82 -11.96 -12.49 8.59
CA GLU A 82 -13.35 -12.02 8.51
C GLU A 82 -13.49 -10.58 7.98
N PHE A 83 -12.39 -9.92 7.60
CA PHE A 83 -12.43 -8.54 7.14
C PHE A 83 -13.25 -8.42 5.85
N PRO A 84 -14.38 -7.70 5.84
CA PRO A 84 -15.31 -7.72 4.72
C PRO A 84 -14.72 -7.14 3.43
N GLN A 85 -13.73 -6.25 3.53
CA GLN A 85 -13.02 -5.70 2.36
C GLN A 85 -11.80 -6.51 1.93
N ARG A 86 -11.50 -7.66 2.56
CA ARG A 86 -10.31 -8.48 2.22
C ARG A 86 -10.22 -8.82 0.74
N GLY A 87 -11.34 -9.21 0.12
CA GLY A 87 -11.38 -9.53 -1.31
C GLY A 87 -10.98 -8.37 -2.22
N PHE A 88 -11.41 -7.14 -1.87
CA PHE A 88 -11.00 -5.94 -2.60
C PHE A 88 -9.50 -5.66 -2.44
N LEU A 89 -8.96 -5.85 -1.24
CA LEU A 89 -7.54 -5.64 -0.98
C LEU A 89 -6.67 -6.70 -1.70
N ASP A 90 -7.08 -7.96 -1.73
CA ASP A 90 -6.44 -9.01 -2.53
C ASP A 90 -6.43 -8.67 -4.03
N ASP A 91 -7.53 -8.14 -4.57
CA ASP A 91 -7.61 -7.69 -5.96
C ASP A 91 -6.64 -6.53 -6.24
N VAL A 92 -6.51 -5.59 -5.30
CA VAL A 92 -5.53 -4.49 -5.39
C VAL A 92 -4.08 -5.02 -5.38
N VAL A 93 -3.75 -5.97 -4.49
CA VAL A 93 -2.42 -6.62 -4.47
C VAL A 93 -2.14 -7.33 -5.79
N LEU A 94 -3.12 -8.07 -6.30
CA LEU A 94 -3.01 -8.76 -7.58
C LEU A 94 -2.79 -7.78 -8.73
N ALA A 95 -3.57 -6.70 -8.78
CA ALA A 95 -3.44 -5.65 -9.79
C ALA A 95 -2.06 -4.97 -9.73
N ALA A 96 -1.53 -4.71 -8.53
CA ALA A 96 -0.18 -4.17 -8.35
C ALA A 96 0.90 -5.12 -8.90
N LYS A 97 0.81 -6.42 -8.58
CA LYS A 97 1.73 -7.45 -9.09
C LYS A 97 1.65 -7.59 -10.63
N ILE A 98 0.45 -7.54 -11.20
CA ILE A 98 0.24 -7.57 -12.66
C ILE A 98 0.85 -6.33 -13.32
N LYS A 99 0.58 -5.13 -12.78
CA LYS A 99 1.15 -3.87 -13.27
C LYS A 99 2.67 -3.90 -13.22
N GLN A 100 3.27 -4.35 -12.12
CA GLN A 100 4.72 -4.51 -12.01
C GLN A 100 5.28 -5.43 -13.11
N LYS A 101 4.67 -6.61 -13.32
CA LYS A 101 5.10 -7.54 -14.36
C LYS A 101 5.02 -6.92 -15.75
N LYS A 102 3.99 -6.12 -16.02
CA LYS A 102 3.82 -5.40 -17.28
C LYS A 102 4.87 -4.29 -17.45
N LEU A 103 5.04 -3.43 -16.45
CA LEU A 103 6.02 -2.35 -16.44
C LEU A 103 7.44 -2.89 -16.69
N ARG A 104 7.81 -3.99 -16.03
CA ARG A 104 9.10 -4.65 -16.24
C ARG A 104 9.29 -5.18 -17.67
N LYS A 105 8.24 -5.69 -18.30
CA LYS A 105 8.29 -6.09 -19.72
C LYS A 105 8.43 -4.90 -20.65
N GLU A 106 7.80 -3.78 -20.35
CA GLU A 106 7.90 -2.53 -21.14
C GLU A 106 9.27 -1.88 -21.02
N LEU A 107 9.90 -1.91 -19.83
CA LEU A 107 11.27 -1.43 -19.59
C LEU A 107 12.36 -2.29 -20.26
N GLN A 108 12.03 -3.54 -20.60
CA GLN A 108 12.95 -4.50 -21.23
C GLN A 108 12.83 -4.54 -22.76
N ARG A 109 12.07 -3.62 -23.35
CA ARG A 109 11.76 -3.57 -24.78
C ARG A 109 12.41 -2.35 -25.44
#